data_AF-A0A1Y1XRM0-F1
#
_entry.id   AF-A0A1Y1XRM0-F1
#
_cell.length_a   1.000
_cell.length_b   1.000
_cell.length_c   1.000
_cell.angle_alpha   90.00
_cell.angle_beta   90.00
_cell.angle_gamma   90.00
#
_symmetry.space_group_name_H-M   'P 1'
#
loop_
_entity.id
_entity.type
_entity.pdbx_description
1 polymer ?
#
loop_
_entity_poly.entity_id
_entity_poly.type
_entity_poly.pdbx_seq_one_letter_code
_entity_poly.pdbx_strand_id
1 'polypeptide(L)'
;TAYEDIHFKTSVVRTLSFIDQAIYRINPSLARPPNITVSQYMEFLSHHGYVDKRITEAYADGYERARFGDEEWSEMEYTDFMKLVSLFLSTLGHQSDLESDQQSINTMQTRMSM
;
A
#
# COMPACT_ATOMS: atom_id res chain seq x y z
N THR A 1 -14.99 22.83 -8.04
CA THR A 1 -13.79 22.18 -8.64
C THR A 1 -14.12 20.71 -8.85
N ALA A 2 -13.26 19.89 -9.49
CA ALA A 2 -13.58 18.48 -9.75
C ALA A 2 -13.77 17.62 -8.49
N TYR A 3 -13.26 18.10 -7.35
CA TYR A 3 -13.31 17.45 -6.04
C TYR A 3 -14.04 18.29 -4.99
N GLU A 4 -15.14 18.93 -5.39
CA GLU A 4 -16.02 19.64 -4.46
C GLU A 4 -16.40 18.72 -3.29
N ASP A 5 -16.38 19.25 -2.06
CA ASP A 5 -16.63 18.53 -0.80
C ASP A 5 -15.61 17.46 -0.36
N ILE A 6 -14.44 17.33 -1.02
CA ILE A 6 -13.38 16.43 -0.56
C ILE A 6 -12.40 17.16 0.37
N HIS A 7 -12.27 16.67 1.60
CA HIS A 7 -11.20 17.10 2.51
C HIS A 7 -9.92 16.30 2.24
N PHE A 8 -9.02 16.84 1.41
CA PHE A 8 -7.87 16.14 0.86
C PHE A 8 -7.00 15.43 1.91
N LYS A 9 -6.58 16.12 2.98
CA LYS A 9 -5.75 15.52 4.04
C LYS A 9 -6.42 14.31 4.70
N THR A 10 -7.73 14.41 4.95
CA THR A 10 -8.49 13.30 5.53
C THR A 10 -8.57 12.13 4.57
N SER A 11 -8.79 12.39 3.29
CA SER A 11 -8.82 11.37 2.24
C SER A 11 -7.46 10.67 2.10
N VAL A 12 -6.35 11.43 2.09
CA VAL A 12 -4.99 10.89 2.09
C VAL A 12 -4.75 9.97 3.28
N VAL A 13 -5.06 10.43 4.51
CA VAL A 13 -4.86 9.62 5.73
C VAL A 13 -5.69 8.34 5.70
N ARG A 14 -6.90 8.37 5.13
CA ARG A 14 -7.76 7.18 5.00
C ARG A 14 -7.17 6.11 4.07
N THR A 15 -6.30 6.49 3.13
CA THR A 15 -5.71 5.53 2.18
C THR A 15 -4.94 4.40 2.84
N LEU A 16 -4.36 4.64 4.02
CA LEU A 16 -3.66 3.62 4.79
C LEU A 16 -4.54 2.40 5.07
N SER A 17 -5.83 2.62 5.34
CA SER A 17 -6.76 1.51 5.59
C SER A 17 -7.00 0.63 4.36
N PHE A 18 -6.94 1.20 3.15
CA PHE A 18 -7.03 0.43 1.91
C PHE A 18 -5.76 -0.39 1.67
N ILE A 19 -4.59 0.18 1.97
CA ILE A 19 -3.32 -0.55 1.89
C ILE A 19 -3.27 -1.69 2.91
N ASP A 20 -3.63 -1.43 4.17
CA ASP A 20 -3.69 -2.44 5.23
C ASP A 20 -4.62 -3.60 4.81
N GLN A 21 -5.77 -3.29 4.22
CA GLN A 21 -6.70 -4.31 3.70
C GLN A 21 -6.14 -5.08 2.51
N ALA A 22 -5.46 -4.41 1.57
CA ALA A 22 -4.85 -5.06 0.41
C ALA A 22 -3.76 -6.04 0.85
N ILE A 23 -2.86 -5.62 1.75
CA ILE A 23 -1.81 -6.47 2.32
C ILE A 23 -2.42 -7.65 3.08
N TYR A 24 -3.45 -7.42 3.91
CA TYR A 24 -4.10 -8.48 4.67
C TYR A 24 -4.68 -9.58 3.76
N ARG A 25 -5.18 -9.22 2.57
CA ARG A 25 -5.69 -10.19 1.58
C ARG A 25 -4.59 -11.01 0.92
N ILE A 26 -3.41 -10.44 0.74
CA ILE A 26 -2.24 -11.17 0.22
C ILE A 26 -1.76 -12.13 1.30
N ASN A 27 -1.41 -11.59 2.47
CA ASN A 27 -0.90 -12.37 3.58
C ASN A 27 -1.20 -11.66 4.93
N PRO A 28 -2.09 -12.23 5.77
CA PRO A 28 -2.42 -11.66 7.08
C PRO A 28 -1.24 -11.46 8.02
N SER A 29 -0.14 -12.22 7.86
CA SER A 29 1.06 -12.07 8.70
C SER A 29 1.84 -10.78 8.42
N LEU A 30 1.58 -10.14 7.28
CA LEU A 30 2.18 -8.86 6.90
C LEU A 30 1.36 -7.67 7.42
N ALA A 31 0.21 -7.89 8.07
CA ALA A 31 -0.63 -6.81 8.57
C ALA A 31 0.14 -5.93 9.56
N ARG A 32 0.01 -4.60 9.40
CA ARG A 32 0.71 -3.63 10.24
C ARG A 32 0.32 -3.77 11.72
N PRO A 33 1.30 -4.01 12.63
CA PRO A 33 1.05 -3.98 14.07
C PRO A 33 0.68 -2.56 14.55
N PRO A 34 -0.17 -2.42 15.59
CA PRO A 34 -0.65 -1.11 16.05
C PRO A 34 0.45 -0.20 16.64
N ASN A 35 1.59 -0.77 17.03
CA ASN A 35 2.73 -0.06 17.61
C ASN A 35 3.79 0.35 16.57
N ILE A 36 3.57 0.07 15.28
CA ILE A 36 4.49 0.41 14.19
C ILE A 36 3.97 1.64 13.44
N THR A 37 4.88 2.60 13.20
CA THR A 37 4.55 3.80 12.43
C THR A 37 4.33 3.46 10.96
N VAL A 38 3.65 4.35 10.22
CA VAL A 38 3.45 4.13 8.78
C VAL A 38 4.78 4.04 8.05
N SER A 39 5.73 4.92 8.35
CA SER A 39 7.06 4.91 7.72
C SER A 39 7.83 3.62 7.97
N GLN A 40 7.84 3.11 9.21
CA GLN A 40 8.44 1.82 9.54
C GLN A 40 7.76 0.65 8.80
N TYR A 41 6.44 0.71 8.66
CA TYR A 41 5.70 -0.32 7.94
C TYR A 41 5.99 -0.29 6.43
N MET A 42 6.07 0.90 5.84
CA MET A 42 6.42 1.08 4.44
C MET A 42 7.84 0.59 4.15
N GLU A 43 8.79 0.88 5.06
CA GLU A 43 10.14 0.32 5.02
C GLU A 43 10.12 -1.21 5.06
N PHE A 44 9.37 -1.81 5.99
CA PHE A 44 9.20 -3.26 6.07
C PHE A 44 8.70 -3.87 4.75
N LEU A 45 7.66 -3.28 4.14
CA LEU A 45 7.11 -3.78 2.87
C LEU A 45 8.13 -3.71 1.73
N SER A 46 8.90 -2.63 1.64
CA SER A 46 9.94 -2.50 0.62
C SER A 46 11.11 -3.44 0.83
N HIS A 47 11.51 -3.67 2.08
CA HIS A 47 12.64 -4.53 2.43
C HIS A 47 12.37 -5.99 2.03
N HIS A 48 11.12 -6.43 2.12
CA HIS A 48 10.69 -7.77 1.73
C HIS A 48 10.26 -7.87 0.25
N GLY A 49 10.40 -6.78 -0.52
CA GLY A 49 10.12 -6.77 -1.94
C GLY A 49 8.64 -6.74 -2.30
N TYR A 50 7.74 -6.41 -1.36
CA TYR A 50 6.31 -6.33 -1.65
C TYR A 50 5.97 -5.11 -2.52
N VAL A 51 6.71 -4.01 -2.33
CA VAL A 51 6.52 -2.76 -3.07
C VAL A 51 7.89 -2.13 -3.31
N ASP A 52 8.05 -1.44 -4.45
CA ASP A 52 9.30 -0.72 -4.72
C ASP A 52 9.57 0.35 -3.65
N LYS A 53 10.83 0.46 -3.25
CA LYS A 53 11.28 1.38 -2.20
C LYS A 53 10.87 2.83 -2.47
N ARG A 54 10.92 3.30 -3.72
CA ARG A 54 10.57 4.69 -4.06
C ARG A 54 9.07 4.93 -3.89
N ILE A 55 8.24 3.92 -4.18
CA ILE A 55 6.79 4.00 -3.98
C ILE A 55 6.48 4.06 -2.49
N THR A 56 7.13 3.23 -1.67
CA THR A 56 6.92 3.21 -0.22
C THR A 56 7.39 4.49 0.47
N GLU A 57 8.54 5.04 0.06
CA GLU A 57 9.07 6.30 0.58
C GLU A 57 8.14 7.46 0.23
N ALA A 58 7.77 7.60 -1.05
CA ALA A 58 6.86 8.66 -1.49
C ALA A 58 5.48 8.57 -0.81
N TYR A 59 4.99 7.36 -0.54
CA TYR A 59 3.72 7.18 0.17
C TYR A 59 3.84 7.62 1.62
N ALA A 60 4.90 7.19 2.32
CA ALA A 60 5.15 7.56 3.71
C ALA A 60 5.26 9.09 3.87
N ASP A 61 6.04 9.75 3.02
CA ASP A 61 6.24 11.20 3.05
C ASP A 61 4.91 11.96 2.85
N GLY A 62 4.14 11.57 1.82
CA GLY A 62 2.84 12.21 1.55
C GLY A 62 1.82 11.94 2.67
N TYR A 63 1.82 10.73 3.24
CA TYR A 63 0.95 10.39 4.37
C TYR A 63 1.30 11.23 5.60
N GLU A 64 2.58 11.30 5.98
CA GLU A 64 3.03 12.07 7.15
C GLU A 64 2.74 13.56 6.98
N ARG A 65 3.00 14.11 5.79
CA ARG A 65 2.66 15.50 5.47
C ARG A 65 1.16 15.77 5.60
N ALA A 66 0.30 14.87 5.12
CA ALA A 66 -1.15 15.03 5.28
C ALA A 66 -1.61 14.89 6.74
N ARG A 67 -0.95 14.02 7.52
CA ARG A 67 -1.35 13.69 8.89
C ARG A 67 -0.87 14.71 9.92
N PHE A 68 0.35 15.20 9.77
CA PHE A 68 1.04 16.01 10.77
C PHE A 68 1.44 17.40 10.27
N GLY A 69 1.45 17.62 8.96
CA GLY A 69 1.73 18.94 8.40
C GLY A 69 0.58 19.90 8.62
N ASP A 70 0.88 21.19 8.76
CA ASP A 70 -0.11 22.26 8.88
C ASP A 70 -0.54 22.84 7.53
N GLU A 71 0.19 22.51 6.46
CA GLU A 71 -0.08 23.00 5.11
C GLU A 71 -1.40 22.43 4.56
N GLU A 72 -2.11 23.30 3.83
CA GLU A 72 -3.24 22.91 2.99
C GLU A 72 -2.73 22.20 1.73
N TRP A 73 -3.51 21.22 1.28
CA TRP A 73 -3.19 20.47 0.07
C TRP A 73 -3.87 21.11 -1.13
N SER A 74 -3.12 21.31 -2.21
CA SER A 74 -3.69 21.66 -3.50
C SER A 74 -4.34 20.44 -4.17
N GLU A 75 -5.25 20.70 -5.11
CA GLU A 75 -5.85 19.65 -5.94
C GLU A 75 -4.80 18.85 -6.73
N MET A 76 -3.71 19.50 -7.15
CA MET A 76 -2.60 18.87 -7.86
C MET A 76 -1.87 17.86 -6.96
N GLU A 77 -1.48 18.27 -5.75
CA GLU A 77 -0.80 17.39 -4.78
C GLU A 77 -1.68 16.22 -4.38
N TYR A 78 -2.97 16.47 -4.14
CA TYR A 78 -3.94 15.41 -3.87
C TYR A 78 -4.03 14.41 -5.02
N THR A 79 -4.15 14.90 -6.25
CA THR A 79 -4.26 14.06 -7.44
C THR A 79 -3.01 13.23 -7.65
N ASP A 80 -1.82 13.81 -7.48
CA ASP A 80 -0.57 13.10 -7.65
C ASP A 80 -0.36 12.04 -6.55
N PHE A 81 -0.75 12.34 -5.32
CA PHE A 81 -0.76 11.34 -4.25
C PHE A 81 -1.73 10.20 -4.54
N MET A 82 -2.93 10.47 -5.05
CA MET A 82 -3.89 9.40 -5.39
C MET A 82 -3.43 8.51 -6.56
N LYS A 83 -2.66 9.06 -7.51
CA LYS A 83 -1.97 8.25 -8.53
C LYS A 83 -0.93 7.33 -7.90
N LEU A 84 -0.15 7.84 -6.95
CA LEU A 84 0.82 7.04 -6.20
C LEU A 84 0.13 5.91 -5.42
N VAL A 85 -1.00 6.18 -4.77
CA VAL A 85 -1.79 5.14 -4.08
C VAL A 85 -2.32 4.09 -5.05
N SER A 86 -2.79 4.52 -6.22
CA SER A 86 -3.24 3.60 -7.27
C SER A 86 -2.11 2.70 -7.76
N LEU A 87 -0.91 3.26 -7.92
CA LEU A 87 0.29 2.51 -8.27
C LEU A 87 0.67 1.51 -7.16
N PHE A 88 0.67 1.94 -5.90
CA PHE A 88 0.93 1.08 -4.74
C PHE A 88 -0.01 -0.13 -4.71
N LEU A 89 -1.32 0.11 -4.78
CA LEU A 89 -2.34 -0.94 -4.74
C LEU A 89 -2.25 -1.86 -5.96
N SER A 90 -1.91 -1.31 -7.13
CA SER A 90 -1.68 -2.12 -8.33
C SER A 90 -0.50 -3.08 -8.14
N THR A 91 0.64 -2.61 -7.60
CA THR A 91 1.79 -3.47 -7.30
C THR A 91 1.41 -4.62 -6.38
N LEU A 92 0.61 -4.35 -5.34
CA LEU A 92 0.11 -5.39 -4.44
C LEU A 92 -0.81 -6.40 -5.14
N GLY A 93 -1.72 -5.94 -6.02
CA GLY A 93 -2.59 -6.83 -6.79
C GLY A 93 -1.82 -7.78 -7.71
N HIS A 94 -0.74 -7.32 -8.34
CA HIS A 94 0.11 -8.18 -9.16
C HIS A 94 0.83 -9.25 -8.33
N GLN A 95 1.16 -8.96 -7.07
CA GLN A 95 1.82 -9.93 -6.20
C GLN A 95 0.90 -11.02 -5.68
N SER A 96 -0.37 -10.71 -5.39
CA SER A 96 -1.34 -11.76 -5.03
C SER A 96 -1.49 -12.81 -6.13
N ASP A 97 -1.46 -12.39 -7.40
CA ASP A 97 -1.62 -13.29 -8.54
C ASP A 97 -0.42 -14.27 -8.61
N LEU A 98 0.80 -13.76 -8.45
CA LEU A 98 2.03 -14.58 -8.45
C LEU A 98 2.12 -15.58 -7.29
N GLU A 99 1.70 -15.20 -6.08
CA GLU A 99 1.68 -16.13 -4.93
C GLU A 99 0.65 -17.25 -5.12
N SER A 100 -0.51 -16.94 -5.69
CA SER A 100 -1.56 -17.92 -5.99
C SER A 100 -1.13 -18.93 -7.06
N ASP A 101 -0.40 -18.48 -8.08
CA ASP A 101 0.14 -19.32 -9.13
C ASP A 101 1.24 -20.25 -8.59
N GLN A 102 2.15 -19.72 -7.75
CA GLN A 102 3.23 -20.52 -7.17
C GLN A 102 2.72 -21.60 -6.20
N GLN A 103 1.69 -21.30 -5.38
CA GLN A 103 1.06 -22.31 -4.53
C GLN A 103 0.37 -23.42 -5.34
N SER A 104 -0.25 -23.06 -6.46
CA SER A 104 -0.90 -24.01 -7.35
C SER A 104 0.13 -24.98 -7.98
N ILE A 105 1.27 -24.46 -8.45
CA ILE A 105 2.37 -25.25 -9.00
C ILE A 105 2.95 -26.21 -7.95
N ASN A 106 3.24 -25.72 -6.74
CA ASN A 106 3.83 -26.53 -5.66
C ASN A 106 2.89 -27.66 -5.21
N THR A 107 1.57 -27.41 -5.20
CA THR A 107 0.56 -28.42 -4.83
C THR A 107 0.47 -29.53 -5.89
N MET A 108 0.60 -29.19 -7.17
CA MET A 108 0.62 -30.18 -8.26
C MET A 108 1.87 -31.07 -8.20
N GLN A 109 3.05 -30.48 -7.98
CA GLN A 109 4.31 -31.22 -7.89
C GLN A 109 4.37 -32.17 -6.68
N THR A 110 3.81 -31.75 -5.54
CA THR A 110 3.73 -32.59 -4.33
C THR A 110 2.84 -33.82 -4.55
N ARG A 111 1.74 -33.68 -5.29
CA ARG A 111 0.83 -34.79 -5.62
C ARG A 111 1.38 -35.78 -6.65
N MET A 112 2.31 -35.35 -7.51
CA MET A 112 2.95 -36.22 -8.50
C MET A 112 4.15 -37.00 -7.94
N SER A 113 4.62 -36.64 -6.75
CA SER A 113 5.78 -37.25 -6.08
C SER A 113 5.38 -38.24 -4.97
N MET A 114 4.08 -38.46 -4.76
CA MET A 114 3.48 -39.46 -3.86
C MET A 114 2.87 -40.60 -4.67
#